data_AF-A0A2A2TJ64-F1
#
_entry.id   AF-A0A2A2TJ64-F1
#
_cell.length_a   1.000
_cell.length_b   1.000
_cell.length_c   1.000
_cell.angle_alpha   90.00
_cell.angle_beta   90.00
_cell.angle_gamma   90.00
#
_symmetry.space_group_name_H-M   'P 1'
#
loop_
_entity.id
_entity.type
_entity.pdbx_description
1 polymer ?
#
loop_
_entity_poly.entity_id
_entity_poly.type
_entity_poly.pdbx_seq_one_letter_code
_entity_poly.pdbx_strand_id
1 'polypeptide(L)'
;MAYTGELDTGLKIYLDNQGAETVIATFSCGPGQMEKSHRDFQIGSWTLPPEIFHTPEGIMLKIKTAEDEHYIHIQGRSMSILSEVPSLSNSQQIQVSEVSCMPTLEPMQPSSI
;
A
#
# COMPACT_ATOMS: atom_id res chain seq x y z
N MET A 1 -9.72 9.08 4.33
CA MET A 1 -10.30 7.79 3.85
C MET A 1 -9.19 6.78 3.94
N ALA A 2 -9.39 5.64 4.58
CA ALA A 2 -8.30 4.68 4.78
C ALA A 2 -8.67 3.29 4.26
N TYR A 3 -7.67 2.57 3.76
CA TYR A 3 -7.83 1.26 3.14
C TYR A 3 -6.70 0.34 3.57
N THR A 4 -6.96 -0.96 3.59
CA THR A 4 -5.96 -1.99 3.83
C THR A 4 -6.10 -3.12 2.82
N GLY A 5 -4.99 -3.81 2.55
CA GLY A 5 -4.94 -4.99 1.70
C GLY A 5 -3.77 -5.88 2.06
N GLU A 6 -3.79 -7.11 1.57
CA GLU A 6 -2.68 -8.05 1.65
C GLU A 6 -1.97 -8.10 0.30
N LEU A 7 -0.71 -7.67 0.26
CA LEU A 7 0.10 -7.60 -0.96
C LEU A 7 0.70 -8.96 -1.32
N ASP A 8 1.09 -9.71 -0.30
CA ASP A 8 1.61 -11.08 -0.36
C ASP A 8 1.40 -11.73 1.02
N THR A 9 1.67 -13.02 1.15
CA THR A 9 1.54 -13.81 2.38
C THR A 9 2.29 -13.12 3.54
N GLY A 10 1.54 -12.56 4.48
CA GLY A 10 2.11 -11.88 5.65
C GLY A 10 2.67 -10.47 5.37
N LEU A 11 2.48 -9.93 4.17
CA LEU A 11 2.77 -8.54 3.80
C LEU A 11 1.47 -7.76 3.60
N LYS A 12 1.20 -6.82 4.50
CA LYS A 12 0.01 -5.96 4.45
C LYS A 12 0.38 -4.54 4.09
N ILE A 13 -0.59 -3.83 3.53
CA ILE A 13 -0.52 -2.40 3.26
C ILE A 13 -1.66 -1.68 3.98
N TYR A 14 -1.38 -0.47 4.44
CA TYR A 14 -2.32 0.51 4.91
C TYR A 14 -2.13 1.78 4.10
N LEU A 15 -3.23 2.33 3.62
CA LEU A 15 -3.29 3.53 2.80
C LEU A 15 -4.22 4.49 3.50
N ASP A 16 -3.80 5.74 3.68
CA ASP A 16 -4.64 6.77 4.28
C ASP A 16 -4.57 8.06 3.49
N ASN A 17 -5.74 8.58 3.15
CA ASN A 17 -5.94 9.88 2.57
C ASN A 17 -6.22 10.90 3.69
N GLN A 18 -5.22 11.71 4.00
CA GLN A 18 -5.24 12.75 5.03
C GLN A 18 -5.33 14.15 4.43
N GLY A 19 -6.34 14.38 3.58
CA GLY A 19 -6.50 15.64 2.87
C GLY A 19 -5.69 15.64 1.59
N ALA A 20 -4.62 16.42 1.48
CA ALA A 20 -3.73 16.41 0.30
C ALA A 20 -2.59 15.40 0.40
N GLU A 21 -2.44 14.78 1.58
CA GLU A 21 -1.38 13.83 1.88
C GLU A 21 -1.89 12.39 1.74
N THR A 22 -1.07 11.56 1.10
CA THR A 22 -1.24 10.12 1.03
C THR A 22 -0.20 9.46 1.91
N VAL A 23 -0.65 8.82 2.99
CA VAL A 23 0.19 8.02 3.88
C VAL A 23 0.13 6.57 3.42
N ILE A 24 1.28 5.97 3.19
CA ILE A 24 1.42 4.56 2.83
C ILE A 24 2.26 3.88 3.91
N ALA A 25 1.73 2.82 4.51
CA ALA A 25 2.49 1.97 5.40
C ALA A 25 2.42 0.51 4.95
N THR A 26 3.56 -0.17 4.95
CA THR A 26 3.64 -1.62 4.74
C THR A 26 4.08 -2.31 6.02
N PHE A 27 3.55 -3.51 6.23
CA PHE A 27 3.84 -4.33 7.39
C PHE A 27 4.13 -5.75 6.92
N SER A 28 5.33 -6.24 7.21
CA SER A 28 5.66 -7.65 7.02
C SER A 28 5.79 -8.34 8.37
N CYS A 29 5.21 -9.53 8.49
CA CYS A 29 5.33 -10.36 9.69
C CYS A 29 6.21 -11.57 9.38
N GLY A 30 7.42 -11.58 9.95
CA GLY A 30 8.33 -12.72 9.92
C GLY A 30 8.37 -13.45 11.27
N PRO A 31 9.07 -14.60 11.37
CA PRO A 31 9.24 -15.32 12.62
C PRO A 31 9.86 -14.44 13.70
N GLY A 32 9.05 -14.01 14.68
CA GLY A 32 9.47 -13.23 15.84
C GLY A 32 9.67 -11.73 15.62
N GLN A 33 9.45 -11.19 14.41
CA GLN A 33 9.59 -9.75 14.15
C GLN A 33 8.54 -9.25 13.17
N MET A 34 7.97 -8.08 13.48
CA MET A 34 7.15 -7.30 12.55
C MET A 34 7.97 -6.13 12.05
N GLU A 35 8.10 -6.00 10.75
CA GLU A 35 8.77 -4.87 10.11
C GLU A 35 7.74 -3.91 9.55
N LYS A 36 7.88 -2.63 9.88
CA LYS A 36 7.05 -1.55 9.34
C LYS A 36 7.90 -0.62 8.48
N SER A 37 7.40 -0.27 7.30
CA SER A 37 7.88 0.85 6.50
C SER A 37 6.72 1.83 6.30
N HIS A 38 6.99 3.13 6.24
CA HIS A 38 6.01 4.11 5.80
C HIS A 38 6.64 5.17 4.90
N ARG A 39 5.80 5.80 4.07
CA ARG A 39 6.12 6.98 3.28
C ARG A 39 4.88 7.82 3.07
N ASP A 40 5.09 9.13 3.02
CA ASP A 40 4.04 10.11 2.79
C ASP A 40 4.28 10.81 1.45
N PHE A 41 3.19 11.12 0.74
CA PHE A 41 3.21 11.73 -0.58
C PHE A 41 2.19 12.86 -0.68
N GLN A 42 2.66 14.03 -1.11
CA GLN A 42 1.81 15.20 -1.36
C GLN A 42 1.33 15.16 -2.82
N ILE A 43 0.28 14.37 -3.06
CA ILE A 43 -0.29 14.14 -4.40
C ILE A 43 -1.73 14.65 -4.54
N GLY A 44 -2.29 15.22 -3.47
CA GLY A 44 -3.65 15.75 -3.45
C GLY A 44 -4.69 14.75 -2.95
N SER A 45 -5.92 15.24 -2.78
CA SER A 45 -7.02 14.45 -2.23
C SER A 45 -7.54 13.41 -3.20
N TRP A 46 -7.73 12.20 -2.69
CA TRP A 46 -8.29 11.12 -3.51
C TRP A 46 -9.74 11.40 -3.86
N THR A 47 -10.10 11.07 -5.09
CA THR A 47 -11.47 11.15 -5.61
C THR A 47 -12.12 9.78 -5.77
N LEU A 48 -11.32 8.71 -5.78
CA LEU A 48 -11.77 7.31 -5.80
C LEU A 48 -10.98 6.47 -4.78
N PRO A 49 -11.49 5.27 -4.42
CA PRO A 49 -10.71 4.28 -3.70
C PRO A 49 -9.38 3.95 -4.41
N PRO A 50 -8.31 3.64 -3.66
CA PRO A 50 -7.04 3.26 -4.23
C PRO A 50 -7.14 1.89 -4.91
N GLU A 51 -6.41 1.72 -6.00
CA GLU A 51 -6.30 0.42 -6.68
C GLU A 51 -4.87 -0.12 -6.55
N ILE A 52 -4.75 -1.40 -6.20
CA ILE A 52 -3.44 -2.04 -6.02
C ILE A 52 -3.33 -3.18 -7.04
N PHE A 53 -2.20 -3.26 -7.70
CA PHE A 53 -1.90 -4.27 -8.71
C PHE A 53 -0.60 -4.98 -8.37
N HIS A 54 -0.61 -6.30 -8.40
CA HIS A 54 0.60 -7.11 -8.44
C HIS A 54 1.02 -7.27 -9.90
N THR A 55 2.19 -6.74 -10.27
CA THR A 55 2.74 -6.78 -11.63
C THR A 55 4.04 -7.59 -11.64
N PRO A 56 4.55 -8.00 -12.81
CA PRO A 56 5.87 -8.64 -12.90
C PRO A 56 7.03 -7.80 -12.36
N GLU A 57 6.87 -6.49 -12.26
CA GLU A 57 7.88 -5.53 -11.78
C GLU A 57 7.73 -5.21 -10.29
N GLY A 58 6.67 -5.70 -9.64
CA GLY A 58 6.40 -5.50 -8.21
C GLY A 58 4.98 -5.01 -7.95
N ILE A 59 4.77 -4.34 -6.82
CA ILE A 59 3.46 -3.82 -6.45
C ILE A 59 3.29 -2.41 -7.02
N MET A 60 2.19 -2.19 -7.71
CA MET A 60 1.79 -0.89 -8.22
C MET A 60 0.54 -0.38 -7.50
N LEU A 61 0.63 0.80 -6.91
CA LEU A 61 -0.49 1.51 -6.34
C LEU A 61 -0.91 2.63 -7.29
N LYS A 62 -2.19 2.65 -7.65
CA LYS A 62 -2.83 3.71 -8.41
C LYS A 62 -3.72 4.53 -7.49
N ILE A 63 -3.47 5.84 -7.43
CA ILE A 63 -4.29 6.81 -6.70
C ILE A 63 -4.88 7.79 -7.70
N LYS A 64 -6.20 7.96 -7.69
CA LYS A 64 -6.86 9.00 -8.48
C LYS A 64 -7.19 10.19 -7.61
N THR A 65 -6.70 11.36 -7.99
CA THR A 65 -6.97 12.63 -7.32
C THR A 65 -7.87 13.51 -8.19
N ALA A 66 -8.11 14.75 -7.78
CA ALA A 66 -8.89 15.70 -8.58
C ALA A 66 -8.09 16.22 -9.79
N GLU A 67 -6.76 16.24 -9.67
CA GLU A 67 -5.86 16.81 -10.67
C GLU A 67 -5.38 15.74 -11.67
N ASP A 68 -4.98 14.57 -11.18
CA ASP A 68 -4.37 13.52 -12.02
C ASP A 68 -4.51 12.10 -11.42
N GLU A 69 -3.96 11.10 -12.13
CA GLU A 69 -3.69 9.76 -11.63
C GLU A 69 -2.21 9.63 -11.25
N HIS A 70 -1.94 9.17 -10.04
CA HIS A 70 -0.58 8.93 -9.54
C HIS A 70 -0.32 7.44 -9.42
N TYR A 71 0.85 7.02 -9.88
CA TYR A 71 1.32 5.65 -9.80
C TYR A 71 2.50 5.59 -8.83
N ILE A 72 2.41 4.73 -7.82
CA ILE A 72 3.44 4.53 -6.82
C ILE A 72 3.90 3.08 -6.89
N HIS A 73 5.17 2.89 -7.21
CA HIS A 73 5.81 1.59 -7.21
C HIS A 73 6.32 1.26 -5.80
N ILE A 74 5.99 0.05 -5.33
CA ILE A 74 6.37 -0.45 -4.01
C ILE A 74 7.20 -1.72 -4.22
N GLN A 75 8.47 -1.68 -3.80
CA GLN A 75 9.41 -2.79 -3.89
C GLN A 75 10.14 -2.98 -2.56
N GLY A 76 9.77 -4.03 -1.83
CA GLY A 76 10.25 -4.27 -0.48
C GLY A 76 9.89 -3.11 0.45
N ARG A 77 10.92 -2.36 0.89
CA ARG A 77 10.76 -1.17 1.75
C ARG A 77 10.73 0.15 0.99
N SER A 78 11.09 0.13 -0.30
CA SER A 78 11.18 1.31 -1.13
C SER A 78 9.83 1.63 -1.76
N MET A 79 9.48 2.91 -1.76
CA MET A 79 8.28 3.44 -2.40
C MET A 79 8.64 4.69 -3.18
N SER A 80 8.21 4.76 -4.43
CA SER A 80 8.53 5.86 -5.34
C SER A 80 7.33 6.18 -6.23
N ILE A 81 7.04 7.47 -6.42
CA ILE A 81 6.11 7.92 -7.46
C ILE A 81 6.77 7.71 -8.83
N LEU A 82 6.02 7.19 -9.77
CA LEU A 82 6.41 7.11 -11.17
C LEU A 82 5.96 8.37 -11.91
N SER A 83 6.82 8.87 -12.79
CA SER A 83 6.53 10.02 -13.65
C SER A 83 5.75 9.63 -14.91
N GLU A 84 5.68 8.33 -15.21
CA GLU A 84 5.00 7.77 -16.38
C GLU A 84 3.99 6.71 -15.95
N VAL A 85 2.96 6.50 -16.78
CA VAL A 85 1.95 5.46 -16.55
C VAL A 85 2.59 4.09 -16.81
N PRO A 86 2.68 3.21 -15.80
CA PRO A 86 3.25 1.88 -15.96
C PRO A 86 2.31 0.98 -16.77
N SER A 87 2.87 -0.01 -17.46
CA SER A 87 2.06 -1.06 -18.07
C SER A 87 1.48 -1.96 -16.98
N LEU A 88 0.15 -2.00 -16.88
CA LEU A 88 -0.57 -2.93 -16.00
C LEU A 88 -0.94 -4.24 -16.70
N SER A 89 -0.33 -4.52 -17.86
CA SER A 89 -0.55 -5.75 -18.61
C SER A 89 -0.09 -6.96 -17.79
N ASN A 90 -0.90 -8.03 -17.76
CA ASN A 90 -0.65 -9.23 -16.94
C ASN A 90 -0.54 -8.96 -15.43
N SER A 91 -1.13 -7.85 -14.95
CA SER A 91 -1.24 -7.59 -13.52
C SER A 91 -2.45 -8.29 -12.91
N GLN A 92 -2.36 -8.59 -11.62
CA GLN A 92 -3.47 -9.06 -10.81
C GLN A 92 -3.89 -7.94 -9.86
N GLN A 93 -5.16 -7.53 -9.90
CA GLN A 93 -5.69 -6.57 -8.94
C GLN A 93 -5.81 -7.21 -7.56
N ILE A 94 -5.25 -6.55 -6.56
CA ILE A 94 -5.34 -6.93 -5.15
C ILE A 94 -6.59 -6.28 -4.56
N GLN A 95 -7.39 -7.09 -3.85
CA GLN A 95 -8.56 -6.57 -3.16
C GLN A 95 -8.14 -5.71 -1.96
N VAL A 96 -8.76 -4.54 -1.85
CA VAL A 96 -8.61 -3.64 -0.71
C VAL A 96 -9.94 -3.52 0.04
N SER A 97 -9.85 -3.33 1.35
CA SER A 97 -10.99 -3.08 2.22
C SER A 97 -10.86 -1.71 2.86
N GLU A 98 -11.96 -0.95 2.89
CA GLU A 98 -12.01 0.32 3.61
C GLU A 98 -11.96 0.07 5.12
N VAL A 99 -11.21 0.90 5.84
CA VAL A 99 -11.05 0.83 7.30
C VAL A 99 -11.16 2.22 7.91
N SER A 100 -11.59 2.30 9.17
CA SER A 100 -11.69 3.57 9.89
C SER A 100 -10.37 4.05 10.48
N CYS A 101 -9.42 3.14 10.69
CA CYS A 101 -8.13 3.42 11.29
C CYS A 101 -7.10 2.34 10.92
N MET A 102 -5.83 2.62 11.17
CA MET A 102 -4.75 1.66 10.97
C MET A 102 -5.01 0.40 11.80
N PRO A 103 -4.99 -0.79 11.19
CA PRO A 103 -5.19 -2.03 11.93
C PRO A 103 -4.07 -2.21 12.96
N THR A 104 -4.45 -2.58 14.18
CA THR A 104 -3.47 -3.02 15.18
C THR A 104 -2.99 -4.40 14.78
N LEU A 105 -1.73 -4.48 14.33
CA LEU A 105 -1.10 -5.75 14.05
C LEU A 105 -0.42 -6.23 15.33
N GLU A 106 -0.96 -7.29 15.92
CA GLU A 106 -0.33 -7.94 17.06
C GLU A 106 0.91 -8.70 16.56
N PRO A 107 2.08 -8.56 17.22
CA PRO A 107 3.22 -9.39 16.90
C PRO A 107 2.82 -10.86 17.03
N MET A 108 3.09 -11.69 16.01
CA MET A 108 2.95 -13.13 16.18
C MET A 108 3.87 -13.54 17.32
N GLN A 109 3.30 -13.93 18.46
CA GLN A 109 4.09 -14.46 19.56
C GLN A 109 4.85 -15.67 19.03
N PRO A 110 6.18 -15.74 19.19
CA PRO A 110 6.88 -16.98 18.89
C PRO A 110 6.28 -18.05 19.78
N SER A 111 5.72 -19.10 19.19
CA SER A 111 5.40 -20.32 19.92
C SER A 111 6.70 -20.79 20.57
N SER A 112 6.85 -20.60 21.88
CA SER A 112 7.99 -21.14 22.61
C SER A 112 8.08 -22.64 22.34
N ILE A 113 9.24 -23.08 21.82
CA ILE A 113 9.62 -24.49 21.73
C ILE A 113 10.12 -24.93 23.11
#